data_AF-A0A1I3FIB6-F1
#
_entry.id   AF-A0A1I3FIB6-F1
#
_cell.length_a   1.000
_cell.length_b   1.000
_cell.length_c   1.000
_cell.angle_alpha   90.00
_cell.angle_beta   90.00
_cell.angle_gamma   90.00
#
_symmetry.space_group_name_H-M   'P 1'
#
loop_
_entity.id
_entity.type
_entity.pdbx_description
1 polymer ?
#
loop_
_entity_poly.entity_id
_entity_poly.type
_entity_poly.pdbx_seq_one_letter_code
_entity_poly.pdbx_strand_id
1 'polypeptide(L)'
;MEIFSDQFGRCIWLEVSTSKIRMDLQDLSPTSEYERCATVHNTEEVCKALDVDIAKVEESLHDMVKNKNNAFDIFTDFLDKHKIKFDYYSGRG
;
A
#
# COMPACT_ATOMS: atom_id res chain seq x y z
N MET A 1 7.91 -5.61 0.22
CA MET A 1 7.48 -7.02 0.41
C MET A 1 6.21 -7.29 -0.38
N GLU A 2 5.97 -8.55 -0.79
CA GLU A 2 4.68 -8.96 -1.36
C GLU A 2 3.65 -9.16 -0.24
N ILE A 3 2.47 -8.55 -0.39
CA ILE A 3 1.36 -8.62 0.58
C ILE A 3 0.33 -9.67 0.18
N PHE A 4 0.10 -9.79 -1.12
CA PHE A 4 -0.91 -10.65 -1.72
C PHE A 4 -0.53 -10.96 -3.16
N SER A 5 -0.76 -12.20 -3.57
CA SER A 5 -0.75 -12.61 -4.97
C SER A 5 -1.85 -13.64 -5.22
N ASP A 6 -2.40 -13.67 -6.43
CA ASP A 6 -3.34 -14.70 -6.86
C ASP A 6 -2.97 -15.32 -8.22
N GLN A 7 -3.67 -16.40 -8.57
CA GLN A 7 -3.48 -17.13 -9.82
C GLN A 7 -3.91 -16.37 -11.08
N PHE A 8 -4.57 -15.20 -10.93
CA PHE A 8 -5.04 -14.38 -12.03
C PHE A 8 -4.06 -13.28 -12.41
N GLY A 9 -2.90 -13.23 -11.73
CA GLY A 9 -1.83 -12.26 -11.99
C GLY A 9 -1.96 -10.98 -11.18
N ARG A 10 -2.88 -10.92 -10.21
CA ARG A 10 -2.95 -9.79 -9.28
C ARG A 10 -1.88 -9.92 -8.22
N CYS A 11 -1.08 -8.89 -8.03
CA CYS A 11 -0.08 -8.77 -6.99
C CYS A 11 -0.24 -7.43 -6.24
N ILE A 12 0.01 -7.44 -4.93
CA ILE A 12 0.04 -6.23 -4.11
C ILE A 12 1.37 -6.19 -3.36
N TRP A 13 2.06 -5.05 -3.44
CA TRP A 13 3.37 -4.84 -2.85
C TRP A 13 3.32 -3.69 -1.85
N LEU A 14 4.07 -3.81 -0.75
CA LEU A 14 4.27 -2.75 0.23
C LEU A 14 5.77 -2.44 0.35
N GLU A 15 6.12 -1.17 0.17
CA GLU A 15 7.46 -0.63 0.43
C GLU A 15 7.37 0.36 1.59
N VAL A 16 8.24 0.20 2.59
CA VAL A 16 8.32 1.08 3.75
C VAL A 16 9.76 1.53 3.92
N SER A 17 9.94 2.83 4.06
CA SER A 17 11.21 3.44 4.46
C SER A 17 10.95 4.60 5.42
N THR A 18 12.02 5.23 5.91
CA THR A 18 11.89 6.45 6.72
C THR A 18 11.35 7.64 5.92
N SER A 19 11.53 7.65 4.60
CA SER A 19 11.16 8.78 3.73
C SER A 19 9.89 8.57 2.91
N LYS A 20 9.45 7.32 2.73
CA LYS A 20 8.22 7.03 1.99
C LYS A 20 7.57 5.72 2.43
N ILE A 21 6.26 5.65 2.25
CA ILE A 21 5.48 4.41 2.32
C ILE A 21 4.71 4.31 1.02
N ARG A 22 4.87 3.20 0.31
CA ARG A 22 4.25 2.99 -1.00
C ARG A 22 3.54 1.64 -1.03
N MET A 23 2.31 1.63 -1.53
CA MET A 23 1.61 0.40 -1.87
C MET A 23 1.31 0.38 -3.36
N ASP A 24 1.66 -0.73 -4.01
CA ASP A 24 1.38 -0.98 -5.42
C ASP A 24 0.39 -2.12 -5.56
N LEU A 25 -0.57 -1.96 -6.46
CA LEU A 25 -1.45 -3.01 -6.93
C LEU A 25 -1.21 -3.17 -8.42
N GLN A 26 -0.84 -4.38 -8.83
CA GLN A 26 -0.57 -4.72 -10.21
C GLN A 26 -1.49 -5.87 -10.62
N ASP A 27 -2.25 -5.68 -11.69
CA ASP A 27 -2.95 -6.76 -12.38
C ASP A 27 -2.14 -7.11 -13.63
N LEU A 28 -1.31 -8.15 -13.54
CA LEU A 28 -0.40 -8.61 -14.59
C LEU A 28 -1.03 -9.75 -15.41
N SER A 29 -2.31 -9.61 -15.75
CA SER A 29 -2.99 -10.64 -16.54
C SER A 29 -2.38 -10.71 -17.95
N PRO A 30 -2.30 -11.89 -18.59
CA PRO A 30 -1.75 -12.04 -19.94
C PRO A 30 -2.44 -11.16 -21.02
N THR A 31 -3.64 -10.66 -20.71
CA THR A 31 -4.49 -9.88 -21.62
C THR A 31 -4.56 -8.40 -21.29
N SER A 32 -4.04 -7.97 -20.13
CA SER A 32 -4.08 -6.58 -19.68
C SER A 32 -3.14 -6.38 -18.51
N GLU A 33 -2.28 -5.36 -18.62
CA GLU A 33 -1.47 -4.83 -17.53
C GLU A 33 -2.14 -3.56 -16.98
N TYR A 34 -2.35 -3.52 -15.67
CA TYR A 34 -2.90 -2.37 -14.98
C TYR A 34 -2.21 -2.19 -13.64
N GLU A 35 -1.95 -0.94 -13.28
CA GLU A 35 -1.27 -0.61 -12.03
C GLU A 35 -1.98 0.54 -11.31
N ARG A 36 -2.11 0.39 -9.99
CA ARG A 36 -2.43 1.48 -9.05
C ARG A 36 -1.29 1.61 -8.06
N CYS A 37 -0.95 2.84 -7.72
CA CYS A 37 0.05 3.14 -6.71
C CYS A 37 -0.46 4.24 -5.78
N ALA A 38 -0.23 4.07 -4.47
CA ALA A 38 -0.43 5.09 -3.46
C ALA A 38 0.89 5.30 -2.71
N THR A 39 1.43 6.53 -2.76
CA THR A 39 2.72 6.89 -2.14
C THR A 39 2.54 8.00 -1.11
N VAL A 40 2.91 7.74 0.12
CA VAL A 40 2.98 8.71 1.22
C VAL A 40 4.44 9.13 1.42
N HIS A 41 4.73 10.42 1.37
CA HIS A 41 6.07 10.96 1.64
C HIS A 41 6.26 11.43 3.09
N ASN A 42 5.16 11.59 3.84
CA ASN A 42 5.20 11.97 5.25
C ASN A 42 4.94 10.75 6.13
N THR A 43 5.99 9.97 6.38
CA THR A 43 5.90 8.71 7.14
C THR A 43 5.52 8.93 8.60
N GLU A 44 5.84 10.09 9.18
CA GLU A 44 5.45 10.45 10.55
C GLU A 44 3.94 10.53 10.74
N GLU A 45 3.18 10.98 9.73
CA GLU A 45 1.72 11.03 9.80
C GLU A 45 1.12 9.62 9.88
N VAL A 46 1.71 8.66 9.17
CA VAL A 46 1.30 7.25 9.22
C VAL A 46 1.63 6.64 10.58
N CYS A 47 2.83 6.89 11.11
CA CYS A 47 3.22 6.48 12.45
C CYS A 47 2.25 7.02 13.52
N LYS A 48 1.91 8.32 13.47
CA LYS A 48 0.95 8.95 14.38
C LYS A 48 -0.45 8.35 14.26
N ALA A 49 -0.89 8.04 13.04
CA ALA A 49 -2.21 7.45 12.79
C ALA A 49 -2.31 6.00 13.29
N LEU A 50 -1.22 5.25 13.26
CA LEU A 50 -1.13 3.89 13.79
C LEU A 50 -0.77 3.83 15.28
N ASP A 51 -0.37 4.95 15.88
CA ASP A 51 0.15 5.05 17.25
C ASP A 51 1.38 4.14 17.48
N VAL A 52 2.33 4.19 16.55
CA VAL A 52 3.57 3.38 16.58
C VAL A 52 4.79 4.17 16.17
N ASP A 53 5.97 3.69 16.58
CA ASP A 53 7.26 4.21 16.11
C ASP A 53 7.55 3.77 14.67
N ILE A 54 8.41 4.54 13.97
CA ILE A 54 8.86 4.23 12.61
C ILE A 54 9.46 2.82 12.49
N ALA A 55 10.10 2.32 13.54
CA ALA A 55 10.67 0.96 13.58
C ALA A 55 9.61 -0.16 13.54
N LYS A 56 8.35 0.15 13.85
CA LYS A 56 7.22 -0.80 13.88
C LYS A 56 6.16 -0.51 12.82
N VAL A 57 6.31 0.56 12.04
CA VAL A 57 5.31 0.97 11.05
C VAL A 57 5.15 -0.09 9.96
N GLU A 58 6.26 -0.74 9.56
CA GLU A 58 6.24 -1.78 8.53
C GLU A 58 5.46 -3.00 8.99
N GLU A 59 5.74 -3.51 10.19
CA GLU A 59 5.02 -4.62 10.80
C GLU A 59 3.54 -4.30 10.99
N SER A 60 3.22 -3.10 11.51
CA SER A 60 1.85 -2.67 11.77
C SER A 60 1.02 -2.53 10.49
N LEU A 61 1.60 -1.96 9.43
CA LEU A 61 0.97 -1.88 8.12
C LEU A 61 0.80 -3.27 7.51
N HIS A 62 1.84 -4.10 7.56
CA HIS A 62 1.78 -5.46 7.07
C HIS A 62 0.65 -6.24 7.75
N ASP A 63 0.55 -6.22 9.08
CA ASP A 63 -0.53 -6.90 9.82
C ASP A 63 -1.93 -6.36 9.47
N MET A 64 -2.05 -5.06 9.19
CA MET A 64 -3.29 -4.45 8.72
C MET A 64 -3.77 -5.02 7.38
N VAL A 65 -2.85 -5.33 6.45
CA VAL A 65 -3.18 -5.65 5.05
C VAL A 65 -2.83 -7.06 4.57
N LYS A 66 -2.04 -7.83 5.34
CA LYS A 66 -1.51 -9.14 4.94
C LYS A 66 -2.61 -10.10 4.48
N ASN A 67 -2.37 -10.79 3.35
CA ASN A 67 -3.25 -11.80 2.76
C ASN A 67 -4.66 -11.29 2.39
N LYS A 68 -4.86 -9.97 2.29
CA LYS A 68 -6.13 -9.38 1.87
C LYS A 68 -6.07 -9.03 0.39
N ASN A 69 -6.99 -9.57 -0.40
CA ASN A 69 -7.09 -9.23 -1.82
C ASN A 69 -7.44 -7.75 -2.06
N ASN A 70 -8.05 -7.08 -1.09
CA ASN A 70 -8.36 -5.65 -1.09
C ASN A 70 -7.38 -4.82 -0.24
N ALA A 71 -6.15 -5.32 -0.02
CA ALA A 71 -5.11 -4.63 0.76
C ALA A 71 -4.88 -3.18 0.31
N PHE A 72 -4.86 -2.94 -1.00
CA PHE A 72 -4.71 -1.61 -1.58
C PHE A 72 -5.82 -0.65 -1.13
N ASP A 73 -7.08 -1.08 -1.23
CA ASP A 73 -8.23 -0.25 -0.86
C ASP A 73 -8.27 -0.02 0.66
N ILE A 74 -7.93 -1.03 1.48
CA ILE A 74 -7.78 -0.87 2.93
C ILE A 74 -6.73 0.18 3.28
N PHE A 75 -5.59 0.17 2.58
CA PHE A 75 -4.53 1.14 2.81
C PHE A 75 -4.98 2.55 2.41
N THR A 76 -5.56 2.75 1.23
CA THR A 76 -6.03 4.08 0.81
C THR A 76 -7.17 4.61 1.70
N ASP A 77 -8.10 3.74 2.11
CA ASP A 77 -9.18 4.11 3.03
C ASP A 77 -8.63 4.53 4.40
N PHE A 78 -7.58 3.86 4.88
CA PHE A 78 -6.86 4.25 6.09
C PHE A 78 -6.24 5.65 5.93
N LEU A 79 -5.56 5.92 4.82
CA LEU A 79 -4.97 7.24 4.57
C LEU A 79 -6.04 8.34 4.52
N ASP A 80 -7.13 8.11 3.80
CA ASP A 80 -8.25 9.05 3.67
C ASP A 80 -8.94 9.30 5.02
N LYS A 81 -9.20 8.25 5.80
CA LYS A 81 -9.81 8.34 7.14
C LYS A 81 -8.98 9.20 8.09
N HIS A 82 -7.66 9.10 7.99
CA HIS A 82 -6.72 9.88 8.80
C HIS A 82 -6.28 11.19 8.13
N LYS A 83 -6.84 11.54 6.97
CA LYS A 83 -6.53 12.75 6.18
C LYS A 83 -5.04 12.87 5.83
N ILE A 84 -4.37 11.74 5.65
CA ILE A 84 -2.95 11.68 5.28
C ILE A 84 -2.85 11.95 3.78
N LYS A 85 -1.98 12.87 3.37
CA LYS A 85 -1.76 13.16 1.95
C LYS A 85 -0.91 12.07 1.30
N PHE A 86 -1.32 11.64 0.11
CA PHE A 86 -0.57 10.70 -0.70
C PHE A 86 -0.70 11.04 -2.19
N ASP A 87 0.34 10.68 -2.94
CA ASP A 87 0.31 10.68 -4.39
C ASP A 87 -0.39 9.40 -4.87
N TYR A 88 -1.32 9.57 -5.79
CA TYR A 88 -2.09 8.47 -6.36
C TYR A 88 -1.87 8.36 -7.86
N TYR A 89 -1.56 7.15 -8.32
CA TYR A 89 -1.48 6.80 -9.73
C TYR A 89 -2.42 5.64 -10.03
N SER A 90 -3.04 5.68 -11.21
CA SER A 90 -3.86 4.61 -11.76
C SER A 90 -3.77 4.69 -13.28
N GLY A 91 -3.30 3.61 -13.91
CA GLY A 91 -3.06 3.59 -15.34
C GLY A 91 -2.67 2.21 -15.87
N ARG A 92 -2.51 2.12 -17.19
CA ARG A 92 -1.94 0.94 -17.85
C ARG A 92 -0.42 1.09 -17.91
N GLY A 93 0.30 0.00 -17.64
CA GLY A 93 1.73 -0.14 -17.87
C GLY A 93 2.07 -0.24 -19.36
#